data_AF-A0A2U3K5G2-F1
#
_entry.id   AF-A0A2U3K5G2-F1
#
_cell.length_a   1.000
_cell.length_b   1.000
_cell.length_c   1.000
_cell.angle_alpha   90.00
_cell.angle_beta   90.00
_cell.angle_gamma   90.00
#
_symmetry.space_group_name_H-M   'P 1'
#
loop_
_entity.id
_entity.type
_entity.pdbx_description
1 polymer ?
#
loop_
_entity_poly.entity_id
_entity_poly.type
_entity_poly.pdbx_seq_one_letter_code
_entity_poly.pdbx_strand_id
1 'polypeptide(L)' 'MSEVLAVIREGIPELFPGAIGFEIATDTLLNDIPEWDSMTSVNFKVFLEETFGVTIPDDLLEGGSTIGEVITFIRRVD' A
#
# COMPACT_ATOMS: atom_id res chain seq x y z
N MET A 1 -7.24 8.43 -13.13
CA MET A 1 -6.22 7.80 -12.26
C MET A 1 -6.90 7.57 -10.92
N SER A 2 -6.77 6.39 -10.29
CA SER A 2 -7.49 6.11 -9.03
C SER A 2 -7.06 7.09 -7.94
N GLU A 3 -7.98 7.79 -7.26
CA GLU A 3 -7.66 8.66 -6.11
C GLU A 3 -6.89 7.89 -5.02
N VAL A 4 -7.24 6.63 -4.79
CA VAL A 4 -6.54 5.70 -3.89
C VAL A 4 -5.06 5.53 -4.27
N LEU A 5 -4.74 5.44 -5.56
CA LEU A 5 -3.35 5.27 -6.02
C LEU A 5 -2.53 6.55 -5.78
N ALA A 6 -3.14 7.72 -5.94
CA ALA A 6 -2.47 8.99 -5.66
C ALA A 6 -2.08 9.08 -4.18
N VAL A 7 -3.04 8.80 -3.29
CA VAL A 7 -2.83 8.77 -1.84
C VAL A 7 -1.74 7.76 -1.45
N ILE A 8 -1.78 6.54 -1.98
CA ILE A 8 -0.73 5.54 -1.73
C ILE A 8 0.64 6.05 -2.18
N ARG A 9 0.73 6.65 -3.37
CA ARG A 9 2.01 7.22 -3.88
C ARG A 9 2.56 8.32 -2.99
N GLU A 10 1.70 9.13 -2.40
CA GLU A 10 2.09 10.21 -1.50
C GLU A 10 2.49 9.69 -0.12
N GLY A 11 1.83 8.63 0.38
CA GLY A 11 2.13 8.04 1.69
C GLY A 11 3.35 7.11 1.72
N ILE A 12 3.67 6.42 0.62
CA ILE A 12 4.80 5.47 0.58
C ILE A 12 6.13 6.12 0.98
N PRO A 13 6.55 7.29 0.47
CA PRO A 13 7.81 7.91 0.88
C PRO A 13 7.92 8.26 2.38
N GLU A 14 6.79 8.47 3.07
CA GLU A 14 6.78 8.75 4.50
C GLU A 14 6.95 7.48 5.34
N LEU A 15 6.42 6.36 4.85
CA LEU A 15 6.46 5.06 5.52
C LEU A 15 7.71 4.25 5.18
N PHE A 16 8.27 4.47 3.99
CA PHE A 16 9.39 3.75 3.39
C PHE A 16 10.42 4.76 2.85
N PRO A 17 11.32 5.31 3.68
CA PRO A 17 12.30 6.30 3.25
C PRO A 17 13.22 5.80 2.11
N GLY A 18 13.47 4.50 2.01
CA GLY A 18 14.18 3.85 0.93
C GLY A 18 13.41 3.75 -0.38
N ALA A 19 12.09 3.99 -0.37
CA ALA A 19 11.23 4.05 -1.54
C ALA A 19 11.11 5.48 -2.11
N ILE A 20 11.84 6.47 -1.57
CA ILE A 20 11.89 7.81 -2.15
C ILE A 20 12.40 7.74 -3.60
N GLY A 21 11.57 8.19 -4.55
CA GLY A 21 11.87 8.12 -5.98
C GLY A 21 11.58 6.77 -6.63
N PHE A 22 11.03 5.80 -5.90
CA PHE A 22 10.52 4.55 -6.45
C PHE A 22 9.14 4.78 -7.09
N GLU A 23 8.97 4.32 -8.33
CA GLU A 23 7.70 4.50 -9.05
C GLU A 23 6.68 3.42 -8.65
N ILE A 24 5.66 3.80 -7.89
CA ILE A 24 4.55 2.91 -7.54
C ILE A 24 3.50 2.87 -8.67
N ALA A 25 3.25 1.69 -9.22
CA ALA A 25 2.21 1.41 -10.20
C ALA A 25 1.22 0.34 -9.68
N THR A 26 0.13 0.09 -10.40
CA THR A 26 -0.88 -0.89 -9.98
C THR A 26 -0.37 -2.33 -10.04
N ASP A 27 0.61 -2.61 -10.90
CA ASP A 27 1.25 -3.91 -11.05
C ASP A 27 2.46 -4.10 -10.13
N THR A 28 2.86 -3.07 -9.39
CA THR A 28 3.94 -3.15 -8.38
C THR A 28 3.56 -4.16 -7.30
N LEU A 29 4.39 -5.18 -7.11
CA LEU A 29 4.30 -6.10 -5.98
C LEU A 29 4.67 -5.36 -4.70
N LEU A 30 3.98 -5.68 -3.61
CA LEU A 30 4.29 -5.10 -2.31
C LEU A 30 5.74 -5.39 -1.88
N ASN A 31 6.21 -6.62 -2.09
CA ASN A 31 7.60 -7.00 -1.82
C ASN A 31 8.66 -6.34 -2.73
N ASP A 32 8.26 -5.73 -3.85
CA ASP A 32 9.20 -4.97 -4.69
C ASP A 32 9.43 -3.55 -4.16
N ILE A 33 8.60 -3.08 -3.21
CA ILE A 33 8.76 -1.78 -2.57
C ILE A 33 10.02 -1.84 -1.69
N PRO A 34 10.97 -0.90 -1.85
CA PRO A 34 12.15 -0.86 -1.00
C PRO A 34 11.78 -0.75 0.49
N GLU A 35 12.49 -1.50 1.34
CA GLU A 35 12.20 -1.60 2.78
C GLU A 35 10.85 -2.24 3.13
N TRP A 36 10.27 -3.00 2.19
CA TRP A 36 9.12 -3.84 2.52
C TRP A 36 9.53 -4.99 3.44
N ASP A 37 8.95 -5.02 4.64
CA ASP A 37 9.13 -6.05 5.66
C ASP A 37 7.87 -6.14 6.54
N SER A 38 7.87 -7.07 7.50
CA SER A 38 6.72 -7.29 8.38
C SER A 38 6.36 -6.10 9.27
N MET A 39 7.30 -5.19 9.54
CA MET A 39 7.04 -4.02 10.39
C MET A 39 6.50 -2.87 9.53
N THR A 40 7.10 -2.63 8.37
CA THR A 40 6.64 -1.59 7.43
C THR A 40 5.30 -1.95 6.79
N SER A 41 4.98 -3.23 6.58
CA SER A 41 3.66 -3.68 6.12
C SER A 41 2.56 -3.37 7.14
N VAL A 42 2.83 -3.49 8.44
CA VAL A 42 1.89 -3.10 9.52
C VAL A 42 1.67 -1.58 9.53
N ASN A 43 2.74 -0.78 9.36
CA ASN A 43 2.59 0.67 9.26
C ASN A 43 1.77 1.08 8.04
N PHE A 44 2.01 0.42 6.90
CA PHE A 44 1.23 0.63 5.68
C PHE A 44 -0.24 0.24 5.88
N LYS A 45 -0.50 -0.87 6.57
CA LYS A 45 -1.86 -1.28 6.96
C LYS A 45 -2.57 -0.16 7.72
N VAL A 46 -1.98 0.30 8.82
CA VAL A 46 -2.56 1.35 9.67
C VAL A 46 -2.82 2.62 8.86
N PHE A 47 -1.87 3.04 8.02
CA PHE A 47 -2.05 4.18 7.14
C PHE A 47 -3.27 4.03 6.21
N LEU A 48 -3.45 2.88 5.57
CA LEU A 48 -4.61 2.63 4.70
C LEU A 48 -5.92 2.63 5.49
N GLU A 49 -5.94 1.99 6.66
CA GLU A 49 -7.13 1.91 7.52
C GLU A 49 -7.55 3.28 8.04
N GLU A 50 -6.61 4.12 8.48
CA GLU A 50 -6.88 5.49 8.94
C GLU A 50 -7.28 6.43 7.80
N THR A 51 -6.67 6.27 6.62
CA THR A 51 -6.91 7.17 5.49
C THR A 51 -8.24 6.88 4.79
N PHE A 52 -8.61 5.60 4.67
CA PHE A 52 -9.81 5.18 3.92
C PHE A 52 -10.95 4.68 4.82
N GLY A 53 -10.74 4.56 6.14
CA GLY A 53 -11.77 4.07 7.06
C GLY A 53 -12.14 2.60 6.84
N VAL A 54 -11.24 1.80 6.28
CA VAL A 54 -11.44 0.38 5.98
C VAL A 54 -10.70 -0.52 6.98
N THR A 55 -10.96 -1.83 6.94
CA THR A 55 -10.13 -2.83 7.65
C THR A 55 -9.43 -3.70 6.63
N ILE A 56 -8.09 -3.69 6.64
CA ILE A 56 -7.27 -4.41 5.66
C ILE A 56 -6.91 -5.80 6.24
N PRO A 57 -7.18 -6.90 5.52
CA PRO A 57 -6.77 -8.23 5.97
C PRO A 57 -5.26 -8.40 5.87
N ASP A 58 -4.65 -9.04 6.88
CA ASP A 58 -3.19 -9.23 6.94
C ASP A 58 -2.64 -10.02 5.74
N ASP A 59 -3.38 -11.04 5.28
CA ASP A 59 -3.07 -11.86 4.09
C ASP A 59 -2.83 -11.01 2.83
N LEU A 60 -3.54 -9.87 2.69
CA LEU A 60 -3.40 -8.98 1.54
C LEU A 60 -2.03 -8.28 1.53
N LEU A 61 -1.39 -8.14 2.69
CA LEU A 61 -0.11 -7.43 2.86
C LEU A 61 1.08 -8.37 3.09
N GLU A 62 0.90 -9.69 2.97
CA GLU A 62 1.99 -10.69 3.08
C GLU A 62 2.99 -10.64 1.90
N GLY A 63 2.92 -9.62 1.04
CA GLY A 63 3.93 -9.30 0.04
C GLY A 63 3.70 -9.92 -1.34
N GLY A 64 2.87 -10.97 -1.44
CA GLY A 64 2.49 -11.60 -2.70
C GLY A 64 1.47 -10.82 -3.53
N SER A 65 0.81 -9.84 -2.93
CA SER A 65 -0.19 -9.00 -3.58
C SER A 65 0.46 -7.81 -4.30
N THR A 66 -0.30 -7.25 -5.23
CA THR A 66 0.02 -5.99 -5.92
C THR A 66 -0.69 -4.79 -5.28
N ILE A 67 -0.16 -3.60 -5.52
CA ILE A 67 -0.84 -2.33 -5.18
C ILE A 67 -2.23 -2.25 -5.82
N GLY A 68 -2.41 -2.80 -7.02
CA GLY A 68 -3.69 -2.88 -7.70
C GLY A 68 -4.72 -3.73 -6.94
N GLU A 69 -4.30 -4.82 -6.32
CA GLU A 69 -5.17 -5.65 -5.47
C GLU A 69 -5.58 -4.92 -4.21
N VAL A 70 -4.65 -4.19 -3.56
CA VAL A 70 -4.96 -3.32 -2.42
C VAL A 70 -5.98 -2.25 -2.80
N ILE A 71 -5.79 -1.56 -3.92
CA ILE A 71 -6.73 -0.55 -4.42
C ILE A 71 -8.10 -1.18 -4.72
N THR A 72 -8.11 -2.38 -5.31
CA THR A 72 -9.36 -3.10 -5.62
C THR A 72 -10.10 -3.47 -4.35
N PHE A 73 -9.39 -3.88 -3.29
CA PHE A 73 -9.98 -4.16 -1.99
C PHE A 73 -10.63 -2.90 -1.40
N ILE A 74 -9.90 -1.80 -1.29
CA ILE A 74 -10.40 -0.54 -0.71
C ILE A 74 -11.67 -0.08 -1.42
N ARG A 75 -11.67 -0.09 -2.76
CA ARG A 75 -12.82 0.31 -3.58
C ARG A 75 -14.05 -0.59 -3.48
N ARG A 76 -13.92 -1.82 -2.97
CA ARG A 76 -15.05 -2.73 -2.76
C ARG A 76 -15.73 -2.51 -1.41
N VAL A 77 -15.01 -1.92 -0.47
CA VAL A 77 -15.47 -1.70 0.92
C VAL A 77 -16.05 -0.28 1.09
N ASP A 78 -15.66 0.65 0.22
CA ASP A 78 -16.26 2.00 0.07
C ASP A 78 -17.71 1.98 -0.48
#